data_AF-A0A2M8PN41-F1
#
_entry.id   AF-A0A2M8PN41-F1
#
_cell.length_a   1.000
_cell.length_b   1.000
_cell.length_c   1.000
_cell.angle_alpha   90.00
_cell.angle_beta   90.00
_cell.angle_gamma   90.00
#
_symmetry.space_group_name_H-M   'P 1'
#
loop_
_entity.id
_entity.type
_entity.pdbx_description
1 polymer ?
#
loop_
_entity_poly.entity_id
_entity_poly.type
_entity_poly.pdbx_seq_one_letter_code
_entity_poly.pdbx_strand_id
1 'polypeptide(L)'
;DQPEHGYLARAVQGFFRNGGEFCYVMPLRTATPDAMKTALNRLDALQTVDLICAPDIVAPDADGVMPTAEMMVALQQLILNYCANRGNLFALFDSLPGADMQQIFAQRTFLLGDAGKNCALYYPWIRIEGAAEDDFMPPCGHIAGIYRRTDYQVGVHKAPANE
;
A
#
# COMPACT_ATOMS: atom_id res chain seq x y z
N ASP A 1 22.52 -10.95 -10.02
CA ASP A 1 22.00 -10.35 -8.77
C ASP A 1 21.88 -8.85 -8.93
N GLN A 2 20.77 -8.39 -9.53
CA GLN A 2 20.42 -6.98 -9.48
C GLN A 2 19.66 -6.74 -8.16
N PRO A 3 19.86 -5.60 -7.49
CA PRO A 3 18.99 -5.23 -6.38
C PRO A 3 17.56 -5.22 -6.92
N GLU A 4 16.65 -5.94 -6.29
CA GLU A 4 15.23 -5.74 -6.56
C GLU A 4 14.90 -4.31 -6.12
N HIS A 5 14.85 -3.36 -7.06
CA HIS A 5 14.63 -1.93 -6.80
C HIS A 5 13.19 -1.61 -6.34
N GLY A 6 12.49 -2.56 -5.69
CA GLY A 6 11.11 -2.42 -5.26
C GLY A 6 10.78 -3.27 -4.04
N TYR A 7 9.63 -2.99 -3.45
CA TYR A 7 9.11 -3.64 -2.25
C TYR A 7 8.02 -4.67 -2.56
N LEU A 8 7.50 -4.74 -3.79
CA LEU A 8 6.38 -5.61 -4.16
C LEU A 8 6.59 -7.07 -3.76
N ALA A 9 7.74 -7.67 -4.09
CA ALA A 9 8.03 -9.07 -3.76
C ALA A 9 7.98 -9.32 -2.25
N ARG A 10 8.61 -8.44 -1.47
CA ARG A 10 8.62 -8.50 0.00
C ARG A 10 7.25 -8.21 0.60
N ALA A 11 6.47 -7.31 0.02
CA ALA A 11 5.12 -7.00 0.46
C ALA A 11 4.18 -8.19 0.24
N VAL A 12 4.29 -8.85 -0.91
CA VAL A 12 3.54 -10.08 -1.23
C VAL A 12 3.96 -11.23 -0.30
N GLN A 13 5.26 -11.39 -0.04
CA GLN A 13 5.74 -12.37 0.94
C GLN A 13 5.19 -12.07 2.34
N GLY A 14 5.19 -10.79 2.75
CA GLY A 14 4.60 -10.32 3.99
C GLY A 14 3.12 -10.63 4.11
N PHE A 15 2.35 -10.42 3.04
CA PHE A 15 0.93 -10.77 2.97
C PHE A 15 0.69 -12.25 3.27
N PHE A 16 1.38 -13.15 2.56
CA PHE A 16 1.21 -14.59 2.76
C PHE A 16 1.70 -15.07 4.12
N ARG A 17 2.84 -14.55 4.62
CA ARG A 17 3.36 -14.86 5.95
C ARG A 17 2.42 -14.43 7.08
N ASN A 18 1.56 -13.44 6.82
CA ASN A 18 0.59 -12.95 7.79
C ASN A 18 -0.84 -13.49 7.59
N GLY A 19 -1.02 -14.57 6.81
CA GLY A 19 -2.31 -15.25 6.68
C GLY A 19 -3.15 -14.80 5.48
N GLY A 20 -2.57 -14.05 4.56
CA GLY A 20 -3.12 -13.91 3.23
C GLY A 20 -3.15 -15.24 2.48
N GLU A 21 -4.20 -15.48 1.70
CA GLU A 21 -4.38 -16.74 0.94
C GLU A 21 -4.30 -16.53 -0.58
N PHE A 22 -4.83 -15.41 -1.06
CA PHE A 22 -4.91 -15.11 -2.49
C PHE A 22 -4.84 -13.60 -2.71
N CYS A 23 -4.00 -13.18 -3.66
CA CYS A 23 -3.90 -11.79 -4.08
C CYS A 23 -3.66 -11.71 -5.59
N TYR A 24 -4.13 -10.62 -6.21
CA TYR A 24 -3.75 -10.26 -7.57
C TYR A 24 -2.54 -9.32 -7.54
N VAL A 25 -1.61 -9.52 -8.47
CA VAL A 25 -0.46 -8.62 -8.64
C VAL A 25 -0.58 -7.93 -9.99
N MET A 26 -0.58 -6.60 -9.97
CA MET A 26 -0.59 -5.78 -11.18
C MET A 26 0.71 -4.96 -11.26
N PRO A 27 1.74 -5.43 -11.98
CA PRO A 27 3.01 -4.73 -12.07
C PRO A 27 2.86 -3.47 -12.93
N LEU A 28 3.42 -2.37 -12.45
CA LEU A 28 3.57 -1.13 -13.20
C LEU A 28 5.05 -0.92 -13.54
N ARG A 29 5.38 -0.77 -14.83
CA ARG A 29 6.76 -0.48 -15.25
C ARG A 29 7.22 0.90 -14.83
N THR A 30 6.28 1.85 -14.72
CA THR A 30 6.52 3.22 -14.24
C THR A 30 5.34 3.65 -13.36
N ALA A 31 5.64 4.30 -12.24
CA ALA A 31 4.63 4.79 -11.31
C ALA A 31 4.18 6.21 -11.70
N THR A 32 3.67 6.41 -12.92
CA THR A 32 3.10 7.70 -13.33
C THR A 32 1.60 7.78 -13.06
N PRO A 33 1.01 8.98 -12.93
CA PRO A 33 -0.42 9.15 -12.77
C PRO A 33 -1.26 8.45 -13.84
N ASP A 34 -0.82 8.49 -15.11
CA ASP A 34 -1.57 7.88 -16.21
C ASP A 34 -1.43 6.35 -16.25
N ALA A 35 -0.25 5.83 -15.91
CA ALA A 35 -0.04 4.39 -15.76
C ALA A 35 -0.90 3.84 -14.60
N MET A 36 -0.95 4.57 -13.48
CA MET A 36 -1.78 4.23 -12.32
C MET A 36 -3.27 4.21 -12.68
N LYS A 37 -3.80 5.26 -13.32
CA LYS A 37 -5.20 5.29 -13.79
C LYS A 37 -5.52 4.13 -14.73
N THR A 38 -4.61 3.83 -15.66
CA THR A 38 -4.77 2.72 -16.60
C THR A 38 -4.83 1.37 -15.87
N ALA A 39 -4.00 1.18 -14.85
CA ALA A 39 -4.02 -0.01 -14.00
C ALA A 39 -5.32 -0.11 -13.19
N LEU A 40 -5.73 0.97 -12.52
CA LEU A 40 -6.96 1.00 -11.73
C LEU A 40 -8.19 0.67 -12.60
N ASN A 41 -8.29 1.22 -13.81
CA ASN A 41 -9.38 0.87 -14.74
C ASN A 41 -9.39 -0.61 -15.16
N ARG A 42 -8.24 -1.31 -15.12
CA ARG A 42 -8.19 -2.75 -15.39
C ARG A 42 -8.73 -3.56 -14.21
N LEU A 43 -8.66 -3.03 -12.98
CA LEU A 43 -9.27 -3.66 -11.81
C LEU A 43 -10.80 -3.64 -11.87
N ASP A 44 -11.42 -2.83 -12.74
CA ASP A 44 -12.88 -2.81 -12.84
C ASP A 44 -13.48 -4.16 -13.23
N ALA A 45 -12.73 -4.96 -14.00
CA ALA A 45 -13.09 -6.31 -14.39
C ALA A 45 -13.01 -7.32 -13.23
N LEU A 46 -12.34 -6.97 -12.13
CA LEU A 46 -12.21 -7.79 -10.93
C LEU A 46 -13.24 -7.32 -9.90
N GLN A 47 -14.22 -8.17 -9.61
CA GLN A 47 -15.24 -7.89 -8.59
C GLN A 47 -14.90 -8.47 -7.22
N THR A 48 -13.80 -9.23 -7.10
CA THR A 48 -13.45 -9.99 -5.90
C THR A 48 -12.35 -9.35 -5.05
N VAL A 49 -11.99 -8.09 -5.31
CA VAL A 49 -10.94 -7.38 -4.59
C VAL A 49 -11.58 -6.40 -3.63
N ASP A 50 -11.12 -6.41 -2.39
CA ASP A 50 -11.59 -5.52 -1.32
C ASP A 50 -10.48 -4.61 -0.77
N LEU A 51 -9.21 -4.99 -0.95
CA LEU A 51 -8.03 -4.25 -0.48
C LEU A 51 -7.10 -3.89 -1.64
N ILE A 52 -6.54 -2.67 -1.61
CA ILE A 52 -5.47 -2.24 -2.51
C ILE A 52 -4.24 -1.84 -1.70
N CYS A 53 -3.09 -2.41 -2.07
CA CYS A 53 -1.77 -2.00 -1.62
C CYS A 53 -0.96 -1.51 -2.83
N ALA A 54 -0.07 -0.55 -2.61
CA ALA A 54 0.79 -0.02 -3.67
C ALA A 54 2.20 0.26 -3.11
N PRO A 55 2.93 -0.78 -2.68
CA PRO A 55 4.18 -0.64 -1.92
C PRO A 55 5.30 0.06 -2.72
N ASP A 56 5.28 -0.02 -4.05
CA ASP A 56 6.33 0.54 -4.90
C ASP A 56 6.11 2.00 -5.30
N ILE A 57 4.99 2.63 -4.91
CA ILE A 57 4.83 4.08 -5.12
C ILE A 57 5.84 4.88 -4.30
N VAL A 58 6.37 4.27 -3.24
CA VAL A 58 7.42 4.81 -2.36
C VAL A 58 8.79 4.16 -2.61
N ALA A 59 8.95 3.39 -3.70
CA ALA A 59 10.22 2.77 -4.09
C ALA A 59 11.01 3.68 -5.05
N PRO A 60 12.34 3.58 -5.06
CA PRO A 60 13.14 4.20 -6.11
C PRO A 60 12.86 3.57 -7.47
N ASP A 61 13.15 4.30 -8.55
CA ASP A 61 13.16 3.73 -9.90
C ASP A 61 14.41 2.84 -10.14
N ALA A 62 14.54 2.35 -11.38
CA ALA A 62 15.65 1.48 -11.78
C ALA A 62 17.04 2.13 -11.67
N ASP A 63 17.10 3.47 -11.67
CA ASP A 63 18.32 4.25 -11.52
C ASP A 63 18.57 4.65 -10.05
N GLY A 64 17.73 4.20 -9.12
CA GLY A 64 17.83 4.51 -7.70
C GLY A 64 17.23 5.86 -7.32
N VAL A 65 16.50 6.51 -8.22
CA VAL A 65 15.92 7.84 -7.97
C VAL A 65 14.60 7.69 -7.24
N MET A 66 14.49 8.32 -6.08
CA MET A 66 13.23 8.36 -5.32
C MET A 66 12.22 9.28 -6.02
N PRO A 67 10.93 8.89 -6.09
CA PRO A 67 9.88 9.81 -6.48
C PRO A 67 9.79 10.97 -5.48
N THR A 68 9.26 12.12 -5.91
CA THR A 68 9.02 13.23 -4.98
C THR A 68 7.87 12.91 -4.04
N ALA A 69 7.86 13.50 -2.85
CA ALA A 69 6.76 13.35 -1.89
C ALA A 69 5.41 13.74 -2.53
N GLU A 70 5.39 14.80 -3.35
CA GLU A 70 4.18 15.23 -4.07
C GLU A 70 3.69 14.16 -5.04
N MET A 71 4.59 13.50 -5.79
CA MET A 71 4.22 12.41 -6.70
C MET A 71 3.66 11.21 -5.93
N MET A 72 4.32 10.80 -4.84
CA MET A 72 3.87 9.69 -4.00
C MET A 72 2.45 9.94 -3.47
N VAL A 73 2.20 11.12 -2.92
CA VAL A 73 0.87 11.52 -2.40
C VAL A 73 -0.15 11.63 -3.52
N ALA A 74 0.21 12.15 -4.70
CA ALA A 74 -0.69 12.21 -5.84
C ALA A 74 -1.15 10.81 -6.31
N LEU A 75 -0.23 9.83 -6.33
CA LEU A 75 -0.58 8.44 -6.64
C LEU A 75 -1.49 7.83 -5.57
N GLN A 76 -1.25 8.09 -4.29
CA GLN A 76 -2.14 7.68 -3.20
C GLN A 76 -3.55 8.27 -3.37
N GLN A 77 -3.66 9.55 -3.74
CA GLN A 77 -4.95 10.20 -4.00
C GLN A 77 -5.69 9.57 -5.19
N LEU A 78 -4.99 9.18 -6.26
CA LEU A 78 -5.63 8.47 -7.38
C LEU A 78 -6.24 7.14 -6.94
N ILE A 79 -5.50 6.36 -6.15
CA ILE A 79 -5.99 5.09 -5.60
C ILE A 79 -7.16 5.34 -4.64
N LEU A 80 -7.06 6.33 -3.77
CA LEU A 80 -8.12 6.68 -2.82
C LEU A 80 -9.43 7.06 -3.53
N ASN A 81 -9.34 7.92 -4.55
CA ASN A 81 -10.50 8.33 -5.34
C ASN A 81 -11.13 7.15 -6.08
N TYR A 82 -10.31 6.24 -6.60
CA TYR A 82 -10.80 5.00 -7.20
C TYR A 82 -11.54 4.12 -6.18
N CYS A 83 -10.96 3.92 -4.98
CA CYS A 83 -11.60 3.17 -3.90
C CYS A 83 -12.94 3.79 -3.46
N ALA A 84 -12.97 5.11 -3.28
CA ALA A 84 -14.17 5.84 -2.89
C ALA A 84 -15.29 5.75 -3.94
N ASN A 85 -14.94 5.83 -5.23
CA ASN A 85 -15.92 5.71 -6.32
C ASN A 85 -16.47 4.29 -6.46
N ARG A 86 -15.66 3.27 -6.21
CA ARG A 86 -16.09 1.85 -6.22
C ARG A 86 -16.92 1.49 -5.00
N GLY A 87 -16.66 2.13 -3.86
CA GLY A 87 -17.44 2.00 -2.62
C GLY A 87 -17.18 0.72 -1.81
N ASN A 88 -16.66 -0.34 -2.43
CA ASN A 88 -16.32 -1.61 -1.79
C ASN A 88 -14.82 -1.86 -1.63
N LEU A 89 -13.97 -0.89 -1.97
CA LEU A 89 -12.52 -1.01 -1.90
C LEU A 89 -11.96 -0.15 -0.77
N PHE A 90 -10.88 -0.65 -0.17
CA PHE A 90 -10.15 0.03 0.88
C PHE A 90 -8.64 0.03 0.59
N ALA A 91 -8.02 1.20 0.60
CA ALA A 91 -6.58 1.34 0.35
C ALA A 91 -5.77 1.28 1.65
N LEU A 92 -4.71 0.47 1.64
CA LEU A 92 -3.72 0.42 2.71
C LEU A 92 -2.46 1.16 2.21
N PHE A 93 -2.29 2.39 2.67
CA PHE A 93 -1.17 3.24 2.29
C PHE A 93 -0.04 3.18 3.31
N ASP A 94 1.18 3.36 2.82
CA ASP A 94 2.37 3.52 3.64
C ASP A 94 2.73 5.01 3.79
N SER A 95 3.31 5.36 4.93
CA SER A 95 3.89 6.70 5.11
C SER A 95 5.02 6.95 4.13
N LEU A 96 5.30 8.22 3.84
CA LEU A 96 6.51 8.60 3.11
C LEU A 96 7.77 8.02 3.80
N PRO A 97 8.78 7.57 3.04
CA PRO A 97 10.01 6.98 3.60
C PRO A 97 10.76 7.99 4.45
N GLY A 98 11.16 7.59 5.67
CA GLY A 98 11.91 8.44 6.59
C GLY A 98 11.13 9.65 7.12
N ALA A 99 9.81 9.69 6.94
CA ALA A 99 9.00 10.81 7.38
C ALA A 99 8.98 10.96 8.90
N ASP A 100 9.07 12.21 9.36
CA ASP A 100 8.80 12.57 10.75
C ASP A 100 7.29 12.67 11.04
N MET A 101 6.95 12.87 12.31
CA MET A 101 5.56 12.99 12.74
C MET A 101 4.81 14.13 12.03
N GLN A 102 5.46 15.27 11.77
CA GLN A 102 4.83 16.42 11.12
C GLN A 102 4.48 16.08 9.67
N GLN A 103 5.40 15.43 8.95
CA GLN A 103 5.20 14.98 7.58
C GLN A 103 4.12 13.90 7.48
N ILE A 104 4.05 12.97 8.45
CA ILE A 104 2.98 11.96 8.52
C ILE A 104 1.61 12.62 8.71
N PHE A 105 1.50 13.59 9.63
CA PHE A 105 0.25 14.33 9.82
C PHE A 105 -0.14 15.14 8.59
N ALA A 106 0.84 15.73 7.88
CA ALA A 106 0.58 16.42 6.62
C ALA A 106 0.06 15.46 5.56
N GLN A 107 0.74 14.33 5.32
CA GLN A 107 0.32 13.29 4.38
C GLN A 107 -1.09 12.80 4.69
N ARG A 108 -1.35 12.44 5.95
CA ARG A 108 -2.68 12.06 6.43
C ARG A 108 -3.72 13.13 6.13
N THR A 109 -3.42 14.40 6.42
CA THR A 109 -4.36 15.51 6.17
C THR A 109 -4.68 15.66 4.67
N PHE A 110 -3.70 15.50 3.79
CA PHE A 110 -3.90 15.51 2.34
C PHE A 110 -4.71 14.32 1.81
N LEU A 111 -4.71 13.18 2.52
CA LEU A 111 -5.50 12.01 2.18
C LEU A 111 -6.92 12.05 2.77
N LEU A 112 -7.10 12.64 3.96
CA LEU A 112 -8.35 12.58 4.73
C LEU A 112 -9.42 13.63 4.35
N GLY A 113 -9.52 13.99 3.07
CA GLY A 113 -10.73 14.68 2.56
C GLY A 113 -11.99 13.80 2.65
N ASP A 114 -13.08 14.16 1.95
CA ASP A 114 -14.33 13.37 1.99
C ASP A 114 -14.16 11.89 1.59
N ALA A 115 -13.21 11.61 0.68
CA ALA A 115 -12.84 10.27 0.23
C ALA A 115 -12.02 9.46 1.26
N GLY A 116 -11.49 10.11 2.31
CA GLY A 116 -10.56 9.51 3.28
C GLY A 116 -11.11 8.31 4.06
N LYS A 117 -12.42 8.07 4.01
CA LYS A 117 -13.10 6.92 4.64
C LYS A 117 -12.69 5.57 4.01
N ASN A 118 -12.12 5.58 2.80
CA ASN A 118 -11.75 4.39 2.05
C ASN A 118 -10.24 4.09 2.09
N CYS A 119 -9.52 4.60 3.10
CA CYS A 119 -8.11 4.23 3.30
C CYS A 119 -7.65 4.26 4.76
N ALA A 120 -6.52 3.61 5.00
CA ALA A 120 -5.71 3.78 6.20
C ALA A 120 -4.27 4.06 5.81
N LEU A 121 -3.58 4.88 6.61
CA LEU A 121 -2.16 5.20 6.46
C LEU A 121 -1.37 4.53 7.59
N TYR A 122 -0.37 3.72 7.24
CA TYR A 122 0.45 2.97 8.18
C TYR A 122 1.86 3.56 8.32
N TYR A 123 2.23 3.74 9.58
CA TYR A 123 3.54 4.14 10.07
C TYR A 123 3.78 3.39 11.39
N PRO A 124 5.01 2.98 11.75
CA PRO A 124 6.25 3.15 10.99
C PRO A 124 6.45 2.12 9.87
N TRP A 125 7.46 2.36 9.03
CA TRP A 125 8.03 1.31 8.18
C TRP A 125 8.60 0.20 9.06
N ILE A 126 8.51 -1.03 8.58
CA ILE A 126 8.86 -2.23 9.35
C ILE A 126 10.16 -2.84 8.84
N ARG A 127 10.81 -3.61 9.69
CA ARG A 127 11.99 -4.41 9.34
C ARG A 127 11.67 -5.88 9.59
N ILE A 128 12.00 -6.74 8.64
CA ILE A 128 11.81 -8.20 8.78
C ILE A 128 13.00 -8.79 9.54
N GLU A 129 12.77 -9.83 10.32
CA GLU A 129 13.83 -10.59 10.99
C GLU A 129 14.89 -11.06 9.98
N GLY A 130 16.17 -10.87 10.33
CA GLY A 130 17.30 -11.21 9.46
C GLY A 130 17.68 -10.15 8.42
N ALA A 131 16.89 -9.08 8.26
CA ALA A 131 17.25 -7.93 7.44
C ALA A 131 18.32 -7.06 8.13
N ALA A 132 19.12 -6.35 7.33
CA ALA A 132 20.11 -5.38 7.81
C ALA A 132 19.44 -4.25 8.62
N GLU A 133 20.21 -3.59 9.50
CA GLU A 133 19.66 -2.63 10.49
C GLU A 133 18.82 -1.51 9.86
N ASP A 134 19.25 -0.99 8.70
CA ASP A 134 18.59 0.09 7.97
C ASP A 134 17.68 -0.41 6.82
N ASP A 135 17.45 -1.72 6.70
CA ASP A 135 16.62 -2.31 5.64
C ASP A 135 15.13 -2.33 6.05
N PHE A 136 14.53 -1.15 6.02
CA PHE A 136 13.10 -0.94 6.27
C PHE A 136 12.27 -1.09 5.01
N MET A 137 11.00 -1.47 5.17
CA MET A 137 10.06 -1.62 4.08
C MET A 137 8.64 -1.14 4.43
N PRO A 138 7.81 -0.80 3.42
CA PRO A 138 6.41 -0.46 3.60
C PRO A 138 5.61 -1.62 4.25
N PRO A 139 4.81 -1.35 5.30
CA PRO A 139 4.04 -2.39 5.99
C PRO A 139 2.78 -2.87 5.26
N CYS A 140 2.27 -2.16 4.25
CA CYS A 140 0.93 -2.41 3.68
C CYS A 140 0.65 -3.88 3.33
N GLY A 141 1.61 -4.60 2.74
CA GLY A 141 1.46 -6.01 2.41
C GLY A 141 1.30 -6.91 3.64
N HIS A 142 2.07 -6.65 4.70
CA HIS A 142 1.98 -7.41 5.95
C HIS A 142 0.63 -7.15 6.63
N ILE A 143 0.22 -5.88 6.69
CA ILE A 143 -1.07 -5.47 7.22
C ILE A 143 -2.23 -6.08 6.43
N ALA A 144 -2.16 -6.12 5.11
CA ALA A 144 -3.18 -6.75 4.27
C ALA A 144 -3.35 -8.25 4.60
N GLY A 145 -2.26 -8.94 4.94
CA GLY A 145 -2.31 -10.32 5.40
C GLY A 145 -3.07 -10.45 6.71
N ILE A 146 -2.80 -9.54 7.67
CA ILE A 146 -3.52 -9.47 8.95
C ILE A 146 -5.01 -9.21 8.72
N TYR A 147 -5.37 -8.20 7.91
CA TYR A 147 -6.77 -7.93 7.54
C TYR A 147 -7.45 -9.18 7.00
N ARG A 148 -6.82 -9.87 6.04
CA ARG A 148 -7.37 -11.08 5.43
C ARG A 148 -7.57 -12.22 6.45
N ARG A 149 -6.65 -12.36 7.40
CA ARG A 149 -6.74 -13.33 8.50
C ARG A 149 -7.86 -12.99 9.48
N THR A 150 -7.94 -11.73 9.92
CA THR A 150 -9.00 -11.26 10.83
C THR A 150 -10.38 -11.41 10.20
N ASP A 151 -10.55 -11.02 8.93
CA ASP A 151 -11.81 -11.15 8.19
C ASP A 151 -12.27 -12.61 8.10
N TYR A 152 -11.34 -13.55 7.94
CA TYR A 152 -11.64 -14.98 7.91
C TYR A 152 -12.06 -15.53 9.28
N GLN A 153 -11.37 -15.11 10.35
CA GLN A 153 -11.55 -15.68 11.69
C GLN A 153 -12.72 -15.08 12.46
N VAL A 154 -13.03 -13.80 12.26
CA VAL A 154 -13.98 -13.04 13.09
C VAL A 154 -15.05 -12.31 12.27
N GLY A 155 -14.85 -12.17 10.95
CA GLY A 155 -15.70 -11.38 10.05
C GLY A 155 -15.36 -9.89 10.08
N VAL A 156 -15.84 -9.15 9.06
CA VAL A 156 -15.54 -7.74 8.77
C VAL A 156 -15.95 -6.73 9.86
N HIS A 157 -16.57 -7.19 10.95
CA HIS A 157 -17.10 -6.35 12.02
C HIS A 157 -16.08 -6.07 13.14
N LYS A 158 -14.91 -6.73 13.15
CA LYS A 158 -13.85 -6.49 14.14
C LYS A 158 -12.75 -5.63 13.52
N ALA A 159 -12.36 -4.55 14.20
CA ALA A 159 -11.22 -3.75 13.82
C ALA A 159 -9.93 -4.60 13.83
N PRO A 160 -9.11 -4.57 12.78
CA PRO A 160 -7.87 -5.38 12.65
C PRO A 160 -6.68 -4.81 13.45
N ALA A 161 -6.92 -4.32 14.66
CA ALA A 161 -5.89 -3.81 15.57
C ALA A 161 -5.66 -4.78 16.75
N ASN A 162 -4.40 -4.90 17.19
CA ASN A 162 -3.89 -5.82 18.23
C ASN A 162 -3.85 -7.31 17.82
N GLU A 163 -3.07 -7.63 16.79
CA GLU A 163 -2.60 -8.99 16.45
C GLU A 163 -1.07 -9.06 16.46
#